data_AF-A0A095B5T1-F1
#
_entry.id   AF-A0A095B5T1-F1
#
_cell.length_a   1.000
_cell.length_b   1.000
_cell.length_c   1.000
_cell.angle_alpha   90.00
_cell.angle_beta   90.00
_cell.angle_gamma   90.00
#
_symmetry.space_group_name_H-M   'P 1'
#
loop_
_entity.id
_entity.type
_entity.pdbx_description
1 polymer ?
#
loop_
_entity_poly.entity_id
_entity_poly.type
_entity_poly.pdbx_seq_one_letter_code
_entity_poly.pdbx_strand_id
1 'polypeptide(L)'
;MIIQITPGMKTIIWLAHKYGAVKLRSRSVRLTWEPGEGCALIDTTTYQTDTMQKRGFIVLQDGSDDTFILTELGRVKATAMWFEPPRLQECRRKSGLFWISDEQMQWLKPWLPTRFHHLRNDDRKLLSGIVHALRENLSFRQVSGEKYGAELALHGRWAQWCISGTMDAVLGHLFERDGENIRLVVTTEMLLRHRKGSGAIARGELPTFSPLPDLEAA
;
A
#
# COMPACT_ATOMS: atom_id res chain seq x y z
N MET A 1 -13.19 34.35 4.61
CA MET A 1 -13.63 32.97 4.36
C MET A 1 -12.49 32.01 4.71
N ILE A 2 -12.62 31.19 5.75
CA ILE A 2 -11.57 30.24 6.14
C ILE A 2 -11.65 29.04 5.18
N ILE A 3 -10.76 28.98 4.19
CA ILE A 3 -10.69 27.84 3.28
C ILE A 3 -10.21 26.63 4.08
N GLN A 4 -11.10 25.66 4.30
CA GLN A 4 -10.79 24.42 5.01
C GLN A 4 -9.80 23.58 4.20
N ILE A 5 -8.66 23.21 4.81
CA ILE A 5 -7.63 22.37 4.18
C ILE A 5 -7.64 21.01 4.88
N THR A 6 -7.98 19.95 4.14
CA THR A 6 -7.99 18.59 4.68
C THR A 6 -6.56 18.12 5.00
N PRO A 7 -6.36 17.14 5.89
CA PRO A 7 -5.03 16.61 6.17
C PRO A 7 -4.28 16.13 4.92
N GLY A 8 -4.98 15.50 3.96
CA GLY A 8 -4.37 15.08 2.69
C GLY A 8 -3.95 16.25 1.80
N MET A 9 -4.73 17.34 1.76
CA MET A 9 -4.32 18.55 1.05
C MET A 9 -3.10 19.20 1.70
N LYS A 10 -3.01 19.21 3.05
CA LYS A 10 -1.81 19.69 3.77
C LYS A 10 -0.58 18.90 3.37
N THR A 11 -0.68 17.57 3.31
CA THR A 11 0.41 16.69 2.84
C THR A 11 0.87 17.05 1.44
N ILE A 12 -0.05 17.18 0.47
CA ILE A 12 0.31 17.51 -0.92
C ILE A 12 0.95 18.91 -1.02
N ILE A 13 0.40 19.91 -0.34
CA ILE A 13 0.95 21.27 -0.32
C ILE A 13 2.38 21.26 0.24
N TRP A 14 2.59 20.58 1.36
CA TRP A 14 3.89 20.48 1.99
C TRP A 14 4.91 19.76 1.10
N LEU A 15 4.51 18.67 0.44
CA LEU A 15 5.36 17.93 -0.50
C LEU A 15 5.76 18.78 -1.71
N ALA A 16 4.80 19.47 -2.32
CA ALA A 16 5.08 20.36 -3.46
C ALA A 16 5.99 21.52 -3.05
N HIS A 17 5.88 22.03 -1.81
CA HIS A 17 6.80 23.03 -1.30
C HIS A 17 8.23 22.49 -1.11
N LYS A 18 8.35 21.33 -0.46
CA LYS A 18 9.66 20.72 -0.15
C LYS A 18 10.40 20.24 -1.39
N TYR A 19 9.69 19.62 -2.32
CA TYR A 19 10.29 19.01 -3.51
C TYR A 19 10.19 19.89 -4.76
N GLY A 20 9.51 21.05 -4.70
CA GLY A 20 9.29 21.96 -5.83
C GLY A 20 8.02 21.64 -6.64
N ALA A 21 7.71 20.35 -6.81
CA ALA A 21 6.52 19.87 -7.49
C ALA A 21 6.00 18.55 -6.89
N VAL A 22 4.76 18.19 -7.25
CA VAL A 22 4.19 16.86 -7.02
C VAL A 22 3.68 16.26 -8.32
N LYS A 23 3.99 14.99 -8.61
CA LYS A 23 3.52 14.28 -9.80
C LYS A 23 2.56 13.16 -9.41
N LEU A 24 1.38 13.15 -10.03
CA LEU A 24 0.37 12.11 -9.86
C LEU A 24 0.80 10.85 -10.61
N ARG A 25 1.38 9.90 -9.88
CA ARG A 25 1.85 8.63 -10.44
C ARG A 25 0.71 7.67 -10.74
N SER A 26 -0.24 7.53 -9.81
CA SER A 26 -1.39 6.65 -10.01
C SER A 26 -2.64 7.14 -9.27
N ARG A 27 -3.80 6.74 -9.77
CA ARG A 27 -5.09 7.09 -9.17
C ARG A 27 -5.38 6.12 -8.02
N SER A 28 -5.41 6.63 -6.79
CA SER A 28 -5.63 5.84 -5.58
C SER A 28 -6.57 6.58 -4.63
N VAL A 29 -7.47 5.86 -3.96
CA VAL A 29 -8.35 6.44 -2.93
C VAL A 29 -7.54 6.92 -1.72
N ARG A 30 -6.41 6.26 -1.43
CA ARG A 30 -5.51 6.64 -0.35
C ARG A 30 -4.36 7.48 -0.91
N LEU A 31 -4.09 8.61 -0.25
CA LEU A 31 -2.88 9.39 -0.50
C LEU A 31 -1.66 8.58 -0.07
N THR A 32 -0.75 8.30 -1.00
CA THR A 32 0.60 7.83 -0.71
C THR A 32 1.62 8.71 -1.44
N TRP A 33 2.86 8.74 -0.98
CA TRP A 33 3.91 9.51 -1.65
C TRP A 33 5.30 8.90 -1.50
N GLU A 34 6.19 9.17 -2.44
CA GLU A 34 7.63 8.86 -2.33
C GLU A 34 8.47 10.07 -2.77
N PRO A 35 9.68 10.24 -2.23
CA PRO A 35 10.59 11.28 -2.70
C PRO A 35 10.97 11.03 -4.16
N GLY A 36 11.08 12.11 -4.93
CA GLY A 36 11.71 12.10 -6.25
C GLY A 36 12.60 13.32 -6.40
N GLU A 37 13.50 13.28 -7.39
CA GLU A 37 14.47 14.35 -7.64
C GLU A 37 13.75 15.59 -8.20
N GLY A 38 13.64 16.64 -7.38
CA GLY A 38 12.91 17.86 -7.74
C GLY A 38 11.40 17.69 -7.95
N CYS A 39 10.83 16.54 -7.59
CA CYS A 39 9.39 16.27 -7.68
C CYS A 39 8.99 15.10 -6.78
N ALA A 40 8.05 15.29 -5.85
CA ALA A 40 7.50 14.19 -5.06
C ALA A 40 6.46 13.42 -5.88
N LEU A 41 6.54 12.09 -5.89
CA LEU A 41 5.56 11.26 -6.57
C LEU A 41 4.42 10.96 -5.59
N ILE A 42 3.18 11.21 -6.00
CA ILE A 42 1.98 10.97 -5.18
C ILE A 42 1.03 10.00 -5.88
N ASP A 43 0.39 9.11 -5.12
CA ASP A 43 -0.84 8.44 -5.56
C ASP A 43 -2.01 9.07 -4.81
N THR A 44 -3.03 9.53 -5.52
CA THR A 44 -4.24 10.10 -4.90
C THR A 44 -5.40 10.07 -5.88
N THR A 45 -6.60 10.46 -5.42
CA THR A 45 -7.77 10.59 -6.29
C THR A 45 -7.61 11.83 -7.17
N THR A 46 -8.14 11.76 -8.39
CA THR A 46 -8.27 12.94 -9.25
C THR A 46 -9.16 14.00 -8.60
N TYR A 47 -10.20 13.58 -7.84
CA TYR A 47 -11.02 14.49 -7.05
C TYR A 47 -10.18 15.39 -6.13
N GLN A 48 -9.15 14.84 -5.47
CA GLN A 48 -8.31 15.62 -4.57
C GLN A 48 -7.46 16.65 -5.32
N THR A 49 -6.83 16.27 -6.45
CA THR A 49 -6.07 17.22 -7.28
C THR A 49 -6.97 18.26 -7.93
N ASP A 50 -8.14 17.87 -8.45
CA ASP A 50 -9.14 18.76 -9.05
C ASP A 50 -9.68 19.78 -8.03
N THR A 51 -9.96 19.32 -6.81
CA THR A 51 -10.42 20.20 -5.72
C THR A 51 -9.33 21.20 -5.34
N MET A 52 -8.06 20.77 -5.29
CA MET A 52 -6.94 21.66 -4.98
C MET A 52 -6.69 22.69 -6.08
N GLN A 53 -6.83 22.30 -7.36
CA GLN A 53 -6.78 23.22 -8.50
C GLN A 53 -7.92 24.24 -8.46
N LYS A 54 -9.17 23.79 -8.27
CA LYS A 54 -10.34 24.68 -8.15
C LYS A 54 -10.23 25.66 -6.98
N ARG A 55 -9.57 25.26 -5.89
CA ARG A 55 -9.29 26.12 -4.72
C ARG A 55 -8.02 26.97 -4.89
N GLY A 56 -7.34 26.85 -6.03
CA GLY A 56 -6.17 27.63 -6.36
C GLY A 56 -4.95 27.33 -5.49
N PHE A 57 -4.79 26.11 -4.95
CA PHE A 57 -3.60 25.72 -4.19
C PHE A 57 -2.47 25.20 -5.08
N ILE A 58 -2.84 24.52 -6.16
CA ILE A 58 -1.91 23.93 -7.13
C ILE A 58 -2.38 24.23 -8.54
N VAL A 59 -1.47 24.13 -9.50
CA VAL A 59 -1.75 24.21 -10.94
C VAL A 59 -0.86 23.20 -11.66
N LEU A 60 -1.30 22.71 -12.82
CA LEU A 60 -0.44 21.90 -13.69
C LEU A 60 0.81 22.70 -14.09
N GLN A 61 1.95 22.04 -14.07
CA GLN A 61 3.18 22.58 -14.62
C GLN A 61 3.06 22.67 -16.15
N ASP A 62 3.63 23.71 -16.74
CA ASP A 62 3.60 23.92 -18.19
C ASP A 62 4.09 22.67 -18.95
N GLY A 63 3.25 22.17 -19.86
CA GLY A 63 3.55 20.99 -20.67
C GLY A 63 3.35 19.64 -19.97
N SER A 64 2.81 19.60 -18.74
CA SER A 64 2.49 18.37 -18.02
C SER A 64 0.98 18.16 -17.84
N ASP A 65 0.55 16.91 -17.85
CA ASP A 65 -0.82 16.46 -17.56
C ASP A 65 -0.99 15.89 -16.15
N ASP A 66 0.11 15.61 -15.45
CA ASP A 66 0.12 14.91 -14.18
C ASP A 66 1.01 15.55 -13.10
N THR A 67 1.77 16.59 -13.44
CA THR A 67 2.70 17.26 -12.53
C THR A 67 2.15 18.63 -12.13
N PHE A 68 2.09 18.86 -10.82
CA PHE A 68 1.51 20.05 -10.22
C PHE A 68 2.55 20.83 -9.42
N ILE A 69 2.49 22.16 -9.54
CA ILE A 69 3.28 23.10 -8.77
C ILE A 69 2.37 23.94 -7.87
N LEU A 70 2.94 24.51 -6.80
CA LEU A 70 2.19 25.43 -5.95
C LEU A 70 1.91 26.74 -6.67
N THR A 71 0.67 27.21 -6.56
CA THR A 71 0.33 28.61 -6.86
C THR A 71 0.86 29.53 -5.76
N GLU A 72 0.65 30.84 -5.90
CA GLU A 72 0.96 31.80 -4.84
C GLU A 72 0.21 31.51 -3.54
N LEU A 73 -1.09 31.23 -3.62
CA LEU A 73 -1.89 30.85 -2.44
C LEU A 73 -1.37 29.55 -1.81
N GLY A 74 -0.99 28.57 -2.63
CA GLY A 74 -0.39 27.32 -2.16
C GLY A 74 0.92 27.54 -1.40
N ARG A 75 1.80 28.42 -1.93
CA ARG A 75 3.06 28.80 -1.28
C ARG A 75 2.84 29.46 0.07
N VAL A 76 1.95 30.46 0.14
CA VAL A 76 1.61 31.12 1.41
C VAL A 76 1.11 30.11 2.45
N LYS A 77 0.28 29.16 2.04
CA LYS A 77 -0.19 28.09 2.94
C LYS A 77 0.93 27.14 3.35
N ALA A 78 1.85 26.79 2.46
CA ALA A 78 2.98 25.94 2.78
C ALA A 78 3.93 26.60 3.79
N THR A 79 4.26 27.88 3.61
CA THR A 79 5.13 28.64 4.53
C THR A 79 4.49 28.79 5.92
N ALA A 80 3.16 28.84 6.00
CA ALA A 80 2.43 28.83 7.26
C ALA A 80 2.42 27.46 7.98
N MET A 81 2.87 26.38 7.33
CA MET A 81 3.02 25.07 7.97
C MET A 81 4.37 25.01 8.70
N TRP A 82 4.38 25.38 9.98
CA TRP A 82 5.60 25.37 10.82
C TRP A 82 6.15 23.99 11.15
N PHE A 83 5.36 22.93 10.93
CA PHE A 83 5.77 21.55 11.19
C PHE A 83 5.35 20.63 10.06
N GLU A 84 6.10 19.54 9.91
CA GLU A 84 5.75 18.44 9.01
C GLU A 84 4.35 17.88 9.38
N PRO A 85 3.40 17.81 8.43
CA PRO A 85 2.07 17.27 8.71
C PRO A 85 2.17 15.84 9.27
N PRO A 86 1.45 15.48 10.35
CA PRO A 86 1.52 14.13 10.94
C PRO A 86 1.24 13.00 9.93
N ARG A 87 0.31 13.26 9.01
CA ARG A 87 -0.09 12.35 7.94
C ARG A 87 1.03 12.10 6.90
N LEU A 88 2.10 12.89 6.89
CA LEU A 88 3.19 12.73 5.94
C LEU A 88 3.92 11.40 6.12
N GLN A 89 4.17 10.97 7.37
CA GLN A 89 4.80 9.68 7.66
C GLN A 89 3.86 8.51 7.38
N GLU A 90 2.58 8.65 7.75
CA GLU A 90 1.54 7.64 7.48
C GLU A 90 1.34 7.39 5.98
N CYS A 91 1.38 8.46 5.18
CA CYS A 91 1.23 8.40 3.73
C CYS A 91 2.57 8.18 3.01
N ARG A 92 3.70 8.14 3.70
CA ARG A 92 4.97 7.85 3.05
C ARG A 92 4.94 6.42 2.57
N ARG A 93 5.06 6.23 1.26
CA ARG A 93 5.24 4.92 0.67
C ARG A 93 6.51 4.35 1.26
N LYS A 94 6.40 3.20 1.91
CA LYS A 94 7.59 2.47 2.35
C LYS A 94 8.27 1.93 1.10
N SER A 95 9.38 2.57 0.72
CA SER A 95 10.25 2.10 -0.35
C SER A 95 11.12 0.97 0.19
N GLY A 96 10.68 -0.26 -0.05
CA GLY A 96 11.46 -1.46 0.26
C GLY A 96 10.80 -2.66 -0.39
N LEU A 97 11.59 -3.53 -1.03
CA LEU A 97 11.08 -4.85 -1.38
C LEU A 97 10.92 -5.63 -0.08
N PHE A 98 9.74 -6.20 0.15
CA PHE A 98 9.56 -7.22 1.17
C PHE A 98 9.86 -8.60 0.59
N TRP A 99 10.79 -9.31 1.21
CA TRP A 99 11.11 -10.69 0.88
C TRP A 99 10.87 -11.56 2.10
N ILE A 100 10.11 -12.64 1.92
CA ILE A 100 10.08 -13.72 2.91
C ILE A 100 11.48 -14.32 2.97
N SER A 101 12.04 -14.43 4.18
CA SER A 101 13.39 -15.00 4.36
C SER A 101 13.39 -16.51 4.06
N ASP A 102 14.58 -17.09 3.83
CA ASP A 102 14.69 -18.54 3.66
C ASP A 102 14.22 -19.29 4.91
N GLU A 103 14.48 -18.76 6.09
CA GLU A 103 14.03 -19.30 7.37
C GLU A 103 12.49 -19.28 7.48
N GLN A 104 11.86 -18.13 7.20
CA GLN A 104 10.39 -18.04 7.15
C GLN A 104 9.82 -19.00 6.10
N MET A 105 10.49 -19.15 4.97
CA MET A 105 10.05 -20.06 3.92
C MET A 105 10.12 -21.53 4.36
N GLN A 106 11.19 -21.92 5.06
CA GLN A 106 11.31 -23.25 5.65
C GLN A 106 10.24 -23.49 6.71
N TRP A 107 9.97 -22.50 7.55
CA TRP A 107 8.91 -22.53 8.55
C TRP A 107 7.51 -22.72 7.93
N LEU A 108 7.25 -22.05 6.80
CA LEU A 108 5.98 -22.14 6.10
C LEU A 108 5.78 -23.45 5.32
N LYS A 109 6.84 -24.23 5.11
CA LYS A 109 6.81 -25.45 4.28
C LYS A 109 5.66 -26.42 4.61
N PRO A 110 5.30 -26.69 5.89
CA PRO A 110 4.19 -27.59 6.23
C PRO A 110 2.82 -27.09 5.76
N TRP A 111 2.66 -25.78 5.56
CA TRP A 111 1.40 -25.13 5.19
C TRP A 111 1.24 -24.90 3.70
N LEU A 112 2.30 -25.18 2.92
CA LEU A 112 2.27 -25.04 1.47
C LEU A 112 1.78 -26.33 0.81
N PRO A 113 1.17 -26.25 -0.40
CA PRO A 113 0.58 -27.44 -1.00
C PRO A 113 1.63 -28.51 -1.28
N THR A 114 1.28 -29.76 -0.99
CA THR A 114 2.14 -30.96 -1.09
C THR A 114 2.82 -31.10 -2.47
N ARG A 115 2.21 -30.66 -3.57
CA ARG A 115 2.86 -30.72 -4.91
C ARG A 115 4.11 -29.81 -5.04
N PHE A 116 4.41 -28.99 -4.03
CA PHE A 116 5.51 -28.03 -4.00
C PHE A 116 6.65 -28.39 -3.03
N HIS A 117 6.85 -29.67 -2.67
CA HIS A 117 7.96 -30.08 -1.76
C HIS A 117 9.35 -29.59 -2.20
N HIS A 118 9.52 -29.25 -3.48
CA HIS A 118 10.55 -28.37 -3.99
C HIS A 118 9.94 -27.00 -4.27
N LEU A 119 10.14 -26.05 -3.36
CA LEU A 119 9.68 -24.68 -3.49
C LEU A 119 10.36 -24.07 -4.72
N ARG A 120 9.60 -23.78 -5.77
CA ARG A 120 10.17 -23.09 -6.93
C ARG A 120 10.57 -21.69 -6.46
N ASN A 121 11.72 -21.20 -6.90
CA ASN A 121 12.13 -19.81 -6.64
C ASN A 121 11.01 -18.80 -6.98
N ASP A 122 10.15 -19.14 -7.93
CA ASP A 122 9.00 -18.33 -8.31
C ASP A 122 7.87 -18.30 -7.28
N ASP A 123 7.66 -19.36 -6.49
CA ASP A 123 6.61 -19.36 -5.46
C ASP A 123 6.99 -18.45 -4.28
N ARG A 124 8.27 -18.46 -3.85
CA ARG A 124 8.77 -17.50 -2.85
C ARG A 124 8.66 -16.06 -3.35
N LYS A 125 8.95 -15.80 -4.62
CA LYS A 125 8.79 -14.47 -5.25
C LYS A 125 7.34 -14.02 -5.26
N LEU A 126 6.43 -14.87 -5.74
CA LEU A 126 5.01 -14.55 -5.82
C LEU A 126 4.41 -14.34 -4.43
N LEU A 127 4.74 -15.20 -3.46
CA LEU A 127 4.27 -15.05 -2.09
C LEU A 127 4.83 -13.78 -1.44
N SER A 128 6.12 -13.48 -1.63
CA SER A 128 6.71 -12.23 -1.14
C SER A 128 6.02 -11.00 -1.73
N GLY A 129 5.70 -11.02 -3.03
CA GLY A 129 4.97 -9.94 -3.70
C GLY A 129 3.54 -9.78 -3.18
N ILE A 130 2.82 -10.88 -2.96
CA ILE A 130 1.48 -10.87 -2.36
C ILE A 130 1.54 -10.28 -0.95
N VAL A 131 2.45 -10.77 -0.10
CA VAL A 131 2.59 -10.30 1.29
C VAL A 131 2.97 -8.83 1.33
N HIS A 132 3.88 -8.39 0.45
CA HIS A 132 4.23 -6.97 0.32
C HIS A 132 3.01 -6.11 0.02
N ALA A 133 2.19 -6.52 -0.95
CA ALA A 133 0.96 -5.82 -1.31
C ALA A 133 -0.03 -5.72 -0.15
N LEU A 134 -0.24 -6.82 0.58
CA LEU A 134 -1.13 -6.84 1.74
C LEU A 134 -0.63 -5.93 2.87
N ARG A 135 0.64 -6.08 3.24
CA ARG A 135 1.29 -5.36 4.34
C ARG A 135 1.27 -3.84 4.12
N GLU A 136 1.61 -3.40 2.91
CA GLU A 136 1.75 -1.98 2.58
C GLU A 136 0.51 -1.40 1.88
N ASN A 137 -0.58 -2.18 1.83
CA ASN A 137 -1.84 -1.80 1.18
C ASN A 137 -1.65 -1.29 -0.27
N LEU A 138 -0.82 -2.00 -1.03
CA LEU A 138 -0.55 -1.76 -2.45
C LEU A 138 -1.36 -2.72 -3.30
N SER A 139 -1.80 -2.29 -4.48
CA SER A 139 -2.35 -3.21 -5.47
C SER A 139 -1.29 -4.20 -5.99
N PHE A 140 -1.71 -5.37 -6.49
CA PHE A 140 -0.79 -6.32 -7.13
C PHE A 140 -0.09 -5.69 -8.35
N ARG A 141 -0.75 -4.79 -9.08
CA ARG A 141 -0.11 -3.98 -10.13
C ARG A 141 1.06 -3.16 -9.61
N GLN A 142 0.89 -2.47 -8.48
CA GLN A 142 1.92 -1.59 -7.91
C GLN A 142 3.15 -2.33 -7.36
N VAL A 143 3.02 -3.62 -7.03
CA VAL A 143 4.15 -4.46 -6.63
C VAL A 143 4.67 -5.34 -7.78
N SER A 144 3.87 -5.58 -8.83
CA SER A 144 4.30 -6.39 -9.98
C SER A 144 5.50 -5.78 -10.71
N GLY A 145 6.31 -6.65 -11.33
CA GLY A 145 7.52 -6.25 -12.05
C GLY A 145 8.58 -7.35 -12.02
N GLU A 146 9.81 -7.01 -12.42
CA GLU A 146 10.91 -7.98 -12.54
C GLU A 146 11.22 -8.73 -11.23
N LYS A 147 10.90 -8.14 -10.07
CA LYS A 147 11.25 -8.71 -8.77
C LYS A 147 10.26 -9.79 -8.31
N TYR A 148 8.95 -9.54 -8.33
CA TYR A 148 7.96 -10.49 -7.83
C TYR A 148 7.25 -11.30 -8.92
N GLY A 149 7.35 -10.88 -10.18
CA GLY A 149 6.65 -11.49 -11.31
C GLY A 149 5.49 -10.64 -11.83
N ALA A 150 4.85 -11.14 -12.88
CA ALA A 150 3.75 -10.46 -13.56
C ALA A 150 2.50 -10.35 -12.67
N GLU A 151 1.74 -9.26 -12.84
CA GLU A 151 0.48 -9.01 -12.11
C GLU A 151 -0.51 -10.20 -12.19
N LEU A 152 -0.63 -10.82 -13.38
CA LEU A 152 -1.49 -11.99 -13.58
C LEU A 152 -1.07 -13.19 -12.73
N ALA A 153 0.23 -13.40 -12.54
CA ALA A 153 0.75 -14.50 -11.72
C ALA A 153 0.45 -14.28 -10.23
N LEU A 154 0.57 -13.04 -9.75
CA LEU A 154 0.19 -12.67 -8.39
C LEU A 154 -1.31 -12.89 -8.17
N HIS A 155 -2.16 -12.45 -9.10
CA HIS A 155 -3.61 -12.66 -9.02
C HIS A 155 -4.01 -14.14 -9.03
N GLY A 156 -3.49 -14.91 -9.98
CA GLY A 156 -3.79 -16.33 -10.09
C GLY A 156 -3.36 -17.10 -8.85
N ARG A 157 -2.16 -16.79 -8.32
CA ARG A 157 -1.62 -17.45 -7.13
C ARG A 157 -2.43 -17.11 -5.87
N TRP A 158 -2.75 -15.82 -5.67
CA TRP A 158 -3.64 -15.39 -4.59
C TRP A 158 -4.96 -16.16 -4.60
N ALA A 159 -5.67 -16.15 -5.74
CA ALA A 159 -6.97 -16.80 -5.85
C ALA A 159 -6.89 -18.31 -5.59
N GLN A 160 -5.91 -18.99 -6.19
CA GLN A 160 -5.71 -20.43 -6.00
C GLN A 160 -5.43 -20.78 -4.53
N TRP A 161 -4.61 -20.00 -3.84
CA TRP A 161 -4.21 -20.29 -2.47
C TRP A 161 -5.27 -19.87 -1.44
N CYS A 162 -6.07 -18.84 -1.71
CA CYS A 162 -7.25 -18.54 -0.91
C CYS A 162 -8.28 -19.67 -0.98
N ILE A 163 -8.64 -20.12 -2.19
CA ILE A 163 -9.63 -21.20 -2.38
C ILE A 163 -9.18 -22.51 -1.72
N SER A 164 -7.89 -22.83 -1.76
CA SER A 164 -7.36 -24.05 -1.16
C SER A 164 -7.08 -23.96 0.35
N GLY A 165 -7.30 -22.81 0.99
CA GLY A 165 -6.96 -22.57 2.39
C GLY A 165 -5.46 -22.39 2.67
N THR A 166 -4.61 -22.55 1.66
CA THR A 166 -3.15 -22.35 1.77
C THR A 166 -2.82 -20.93 2.23
N MET A 167 -3.52 -19.92 1.70
CA MET A 167 -3.23 -18.53 2.04
C MET A 167 -3.58 -18.22 3.50
N ASP A 168 -4.70 -18.74 4.01
CA ASP A 168 -5.08 -18.59 5.41
C ASP A 168 -4.01 -19.18 6.34
N ALA A 169 -3.62 -20.43 6.08
CA ALA A 169 -2.60 -21.11 6.85
C ALA A 169 -1.23 -20.40 6.78
N VAL A 170 -0.81 -19.97 5.59
CA VAL A 170 0.46 -19.27 5.39
C VAL A 170 0.48 -17.93 6.13
N LEU A 171 -0.57 -17.11 5.99
CA LEU A 171 -0.61 -15.82 6.66
C LEU A 171 -0.68 -15.99 8.18
N GLY A 172 -1.43 -16.99 8.68
CA GLY A 172 -1.55 -17.27 10.12
C GLY A 172 -0.26 -17.75 10.76
N HIS A 173 0.70 -18.25 9.97
CA HIS A 173 1.99 -18.75 10.44
C HIS A 173 3.19 -17.91 10.00
N LEU A 174 2.96 -16.77 9.34
CA LEU A 174 4.03 -15.89 8.86
C LEU A 174 4.29 -14.76 9.88
N PHE A 175 5.35 -14.93 10.67
CA PHE A 175 5.76 -14.01 11.72
C PHE A 175 7.05 -13.27 11.39
N GLU A 176 7.21 -12.06 11.93
CA GLU A 176 8.45 -11.29 11.95
C GLU A 176 8.76 -10.76 13.35
N ARG A 177 10.04 -10.44 13.58
CA ARG A 177 10.46 -9.71 14.78
C ARG A 177 10.13 -8.23 14.66
N ASP A 178 9.64 -7.66 15.74
CA ASP A 178 9.37 -6.22 15.92
C ASP A 178 9.99 -5.77 17.24
N GLY A 179 11.28 -5.41 17.18
CA GLY A 179 12.10 -5.24 18.38
C GLY A 179 12.26 -6.56 19.13
N GLU A 180 11.86 -6.59 20.40
CA GLU A 180 11.85 -7.80 21.24
C GLU A 180 10.60 -8.67 21.05
N ASN A 181 9.58 -8.15 20.34
CA ASN A 181 8.32 -8.87 20.14
C ASN A 181 8.32 -9.68 18.84
N ILE A 182 7.43 -10.67 18.78
CA ILE A 182 7.10 -11.42 17.55
C ILE A 182 5.67 -11.03 17.16
N ARG A 183 5.46 -10.66 15.89
CA ARG A 183 4.15 -10.31 15.36
C ARG A 183 3.89 -10.96 14.01
N LEU A 184 2.62 -11.03 13.62
CA LEU A 184 2.24 -11.40 12.25
C LEU A 184 2.78 -10.37 11.25
N VAL A 185 3.29 -10.85 10.11
CA VAL A 185 3.71 -9.97 9.01
C VAL A 185 2.51 -9.26 8.37
N VAL A 186 1.36 -9.95 8.32
CA VAL A 186 0.09 -9.41 7.85
C VAL A 186 -0.97 -9.63 8.92
N THR A 187 -1.51 -8.54 9.44
CA THR A 187 -2.58 -8.59 10.45
C THR A 187 -3.97 -8.58 9.82
N THR A 188 -4.99 -8.95 10.60
CA THR A 188 -6.40 -8.82 10.21
C THR A 188 -6.74 -7.40 9.73
N GLU A 189 -6.23 -6.38 10.43
CA GLU A 189 -6.44 -4.99 10.04
C GLU A 189 -5.85 -4.65 8.67
N MET A 190 -4.64 -5.15 8.36
CA MET A 190 -4.02 -4.99 7.06
C MET A 190 -4.85 -5.67 5.96
N LEU A 191 -5.36 -6.88 6.23
CA LEU A 191 -6.23 -7.60 5.29
C LEU A 191 -7.54 -6.84 5.04
N LEU A 192 -8.21 -6.36 6.07
CA LEU A 192 -9.46 -5.58 5.94
C LEU A 192 -9.25 -4.26 5.18
N ARG A 193 -8.08 -3.63 5.31
CA ARG A 193 -7.74 -2.42 4.55
C ARG A 193 -7.46 -2.72 3.08
N HIS A 194 -6.90 -3.89 2.77
CA HIS A 194 -6.55 -4.28 1.41
C HIS A 194 -7.75 -4.86 0.64
N ARG A 195 -8.06 -4.32 -0.55
CA ARG A 195 -9.23 -4.72 -1.35
C ARG A 195 -9.35 -6.24 -1.57
N LYS A 196 -8.25 -6.93 -1.86
CA LYS A 196 -8.28 -8.40 -2.06
C LYS A 196 -8.36 -9.17 -0.75
N GLY A 197 -7.74 -8.66 0.32
CA GLY A 197 -7.77 -9.28 1.64
C GLY A 197 -9.17 -9.24 2.23
N SER A 198 -9.76 -8.05 2.29
CA SER A 198 -11.14 -7.82 2.71
C SER A 198 -12.12 -8.66 1.88
N GLY A 199 -11.93 -8.71 0.55
CA GLY A 199 -12.76 -9.54 -0.31
C GLY A 199 -12.64 -11.04 -0.04
N ALA A 200 -11.45 -11.54 0.33
CA ALA A 200 -11.25 -12.95 0.68
C ALA A 200 -11.88 -13.30 2.04
N ILE A 201 -11.75 -12.41 3.03
CA ILE A 201 -12.45 -12.54 4.32
C ILE A 201 -13.96 -12.61 4.10
N ALA A 202 -14.52 -11.69 3.31
CA ALA A 202 -15.96 -11.66 3.01
C ALA A 202 -16.46 -12.91 2.26
N ARG A 203 -15.58 -13.65 1.58
CA ARG A 203 -15.89 -14.93 0.94
C ARG A 203 -15.66 -16.14 1.84
N GLY A 204 -15.22 -15.93 3.09
CA GLY A 204 -14.88 -17.02 4.02
C GLY A 204 -13.59 -17.77 3.65
N GLU A 205 -12.74 -17.21 2.78
CA GLU A 205 -11.50 -17.86 2.32
C GLU A 205 -10.34 -17.70 3.32
N LEU A 206 -10.49 -16.80 4.30
CA LEU A 206 -9.48 -16.49 5.33
C LEU A 206 -10.11 -16.53 6.75
N PRO A 207 -10.62 -17.69 7.20
CA PRO A 207 -11.36 -17.80 8.45
C PRO A 207 -10.53 -17.46 9.70
N THR A 208 -9.20 -17.63 9.66
CA THR A 208 -8.30 -17.25 10.78
C THR A 208 -8.30 -15.74 11.03
N PHE A 209 -8.66 -14.95 10.01
CA PHE A 209 -8.62 -13.48 10.03
C PHE A 209 -10.01 -12.84 10.06
N SER A 210 -11.07 -13.61 10.27
CA SER A 210 -12.41 -13.05 10.43
C SER A 210 -12.48 -12.22 11.73
N PRO A 211 -13.06 -11.00 11.71
CA PRO A 211 -13.29 -10.22 12.93
C PRO A 211 -14.23 -10.96 13.88
N LEU A 212 -13.99 -10.87 15.19
CA LEU A 212 -14.90 -11.38 16.22
C LEU A 212 -16.12 -10.44 16.35
N PRO A 213 -17.14 -10.62 15.49
CA PRO A 213 -18.49 -10.94 15.94
C PRO A 213 -19.18 -12.07 15.13
N ASP A 214 -18.47 -12.73 14.20
CA ASP A 214 -19.07 -13.75 13.30
C ASP A 214 -18.91 -15.21 13.79
N LEU A 215 -18.32 -15.44 14.98
CA LEU A 215 -18.13 -16.76 15.59
C LEU A 215 -19.32 -17.24 16.45
N GLU A 216 -20.25 -16.34 16.80
CA GLU A 216 -21.44 -16.67 17.62
C GLU A 216 -22.70 -16.98 16.79
N ALA A 217 -22.61 -16.95 15.45
CA ALA A 217 -23.77 -17.10 14.55
C ALA A 217 -23.68 -18.29 13.56
N ALA A 218 -22.77 -19.24 13.77
CA ALA A 218 -22.65 -20.49 12.99
C ALA A 218 -22.82 -21.71 13.88
#